data_AF-A0AAW0G710-F1
#
_entry.id   AF-A0AAW0G710-F1
#
_cell.length_a   1.000
_cell.length_b   1.000
_cell.length_c   1.000
_cell.angle_alpha   90.00
_cell.angle_beta   90.00
_cell.angle_gamma   90.00
#
_symmetry.space_group_name_H-M   'P 1'
#
loop_
_entity.id
_entity.type
_entity.pdbx_description
1 polymer ?
#
loop_
_entity_poly.entity_id
_entity_poly.type
_entity_poly.pdbx_seq_one_letter_code
_entity_poly.pdbx_strand_id
1 'polypeptide(L)'
;MTKRDHAKALKPSKRCSALLNQGATRSKCNKLIPSGTRCKQHRKDYRRSWITYKHFSQLVILLADSASIPFRVLNTLRTKEEVEMKLSDVERYLTLIRGELAGRESHQHTFIGKGDKGHAAWNDKLRVKEKKTVETVRRLQAKLDMMKENESPQALGVLEALRLSIPVFGALTLWVFVLYGVVQYGTWKYEDGGSVYFWISAVLGIFAVGAIVMCAKKLTRVVKAM
;
A
#
# COMPACT_ATOMS: atom_id res chain seq x y z
N MET A 1 -2.83 -76.45 12.13
CA MET A 1 -3.00 -75.06 12.61
C MET A 1 -2.16 -74.89 13.86
N THR A 2 -0.99 -74.25 13.74
CA THR A 2 -0.04 -74.13 14.85
C THR A 2 -0.43 -72.99 15.77
N LYS A 3 -0.28 -73.23 17.08
CA LYS A 3 -0.49 -72.35 18.25
C LYS A 3 0.38 -71.08 18.24
N ARG A 4 0.44 -70.36 17.11
CA ARG A 4 1.12 -69.06 16.95
C ARG A 4 0.14 -67.88 16.99
N ASP A 5 -1.10 -68.12 17.37
CA ASP A 5 -2.00 -67.09 17.90
C ASP A 5 -1.61 -66.76 19.34
N HIS A 6 -0.33 -66.42 19.54
CA HIS A 6 0.12 -65.75 20.74
C HIS A 6 -0.75 -64.52 20.88
N ALA A 7 -1.66 -64.59 21.84
CA ALA A 7 -2.38 -63.48 22.41
C ALA A 7 -1.37 -62.35 22.59
N LYS A 8 -1.36 -61.43 21.63
CA LYS A 8 -0.47 -60.29 21.58
C LYS A 8 -0.99 -59.42 22.71
N ALA A 9 -0.48 -59.66 23.92
CA ALA A 9 -0.90 -59.02 25.16
C ALA A 9 -1.16 -57.55 24.83
N LEU A 10 -2.44 -57.18 24.84
CA LEU A 10 -2.89 -55.86 24.40
C LEU A 10 -2.17 -54.86 25.29
N LYS A 11 -1.09 -54.27 24.75
CA LYS A 11 -0.32 -53.26 25.49
C LYS A 11 -1.33 -52.24 26.01
N PRO A 12 -1.27 -51.87 27.30
CA PRO A 12 -2.24 -50.98 27.90
C PRO A 12 -2.39 -49.76 27.01
N SER A 13 -3.59 -49.56 26.49
CA SER A 13 -3.87 -48.49 25.54
C SER A 13 -3.54 -47.16 26.22
N LYS A 14 -2.68 -46.37 25.57
CA LYS A 14 -2.29 -45.06 26.11
C LYS A 14 -3.46 -44.10 25.89
N ARG A 15 -3.65 -43.12 26.77
CA ARG A 15 -4.59 -42.02 26.51
C ARG A 15 -3.94 -41.00 25.56
N CYS A 16 -4.76 -40.37 24.74
CA CYS A 16 -4.32 -39.29 23.86
C CYS A 16 -3.73 -38.12 24.67
N SER A 17 -2.52 -37.67 24.30
CA SER A 17 -1.79 -36.60 24.98
C SER A 17 -2.20 -35.17 24.57
N ALA A 18 -3.19 -35.04 23.69
CA ALA A 18 -3.64 -33.73 23.22
C ALA A 18 -4.41 -33.03 24.34
N LEU A 19 -4.17 -31.73 24.49
CA LEU A 19 -4.86 -30.87 25.43
C LEU A 19 -6.07 -30.25 24.73
N LEU A 20 -7.25 -30.42 25.33
CA LEU A 20 -8.46 -29.76 24.92
C LEU A 20 -8.49 -28.40 25.63
N ASN A 21 -8.49 -27.31 24.84
CA ASN A 21 -8.75 -25.98 25.38
C ASN A 21 -10.26 -25.78 25.46
N GLN A 22 -10.87 -26.20 26.58
CA GLN A 22 -12.27 -25.89 26.90
C GLN A 22 -12.28 -24.72 27.90
N GLY A 23 -12.12 -23.50 27.40
CA GLY A 23 -12.06 -22.30 28.23
C GLY A 23 -10.85 -22.28 29.17
N ALA A 24 -11.09 -22.07 30.47
CA ALA A 24 -10.03 -21.93 31.49
C ALA A 24 -9.36 -23.25 31.89
N THR A 25 -9.99 -24.40 31.63
CA THR A 25 -9.46 -25.71 32.02
C THR A 25 -8.87 -26.47 30.83
N ARG A 26 -7.59 -26.85 30.95
CA ARG A 26 -6.92 -27.76 30.01
C ARG A 26 -7.13 -29.20 30.44
N SER A 27 -8.04 -29.91 29.76
CA SER A 27 -8.24 -31.34 29.98
C SER A 27 -7.51 -32.18 28.93
N LYS A 28 -7.03 -33.37 29.30
CA LYS A 28 -6.45 -34.31 28.33
C LYS A 28 -7.58 -35.02 27.58
N CYS A 29 -7.36 -35.29 26.30
CA CYS A 29 -8.29 -36.12 25.54
C CYS A 29 -8.40 -37.54 26.14
N ASN A 30 -9.63 -37.96 26.47
CA ASN A 30 -9.91 -39.26 27.09
C ASN A 30 -9.88 -40.45 26.11
N LYS A 31 -9.65 -40.23 24.81
CA LYS A 31 -9.61 -41.31 23.82
C LYS A 31 -8.39 -42.21 24.04
N LEU A 32 -8.65 -43.51 24.16
CA LEU A 32 -7.62 -44.55 24.17
C LEU A 32 -7.05 -44.73 22.76
N ILE A 33 -5.73 -44.87 22.66
CA ILE A 33 -5.01 -45.04 21.41
C ILE A 33 -4.17 -46.31 21.43
N PRO A 34 -4.20 -47.12 20.35
CA PRO A 34 -3.43 -48.35 20.27
C PRO A 34 -1.93 -48.06 20.09
N SER A 35 -1.56 -46.93 19.48
CA SER A 35 -0.18 -46.50 19.28
C SER A 35 -0.05 -44.98 19.07
N GLY A 36 1.15 -44.46 19.32
CA GLY A 36 1.50 -43.04 19.18
C GLY A 36 1.14 -42.18 20.40
N THR A 37 1.13 -40.86 20.20
CA THR A 37 0.84 -39.87 21.25
C THR A 37 -0.56 -39.25 21.12
N ARG A 38 -1.15 -39.24 19.91
CA ARG A 38 -2.42 -38.58 19.62
C ARG A 38 -3.39 -39.51 18.89
N CYS A 39 -4.68 -39.36 19.21
CA CYS A 39 -5.77 -40.03 18.50
C CYS A 39 -5.88 -39.54 17.05
N LYS A 40 -6.61 -40.27 16.20
CA LYS A 40 -6.74 -39.97 14.77
C LYS A 40 -7.19 -38.53 14.50
N GLN A 41 -8.13 -38.00 15.30
CA GLN A 41 -8.62 -36.63 15.18
C GLN A 41 -7.53 -35.61 15.53
N HIS A 42 -6.98 -35.65 16.74
CA HIS A 42 -5.95 -34.70 17.17
C HIS A 42 -4.66 -34.79 16.36
N ARG A 43 -4.37 -35.93 15.70
CA ARG A 43 -3.26 -36.03 14.75
C ARG A 43 -3.54 -35.21 13.47
N LYS A 44 -4.78 -35.23 12.97
CA LYS A 44 -5.19 -34.38 11.85
C LYS A 44 -5.12 -32.90 12.23
N ASP A 45 -5.64 -32.54 13.41
CA ASP A 45 -5.65 -31.15 13.87
C ASP A 45 -4.23 -30.63 14.11
N TYR A 46 -3.37 -31.44 14.72
CA TYR A 46 -1.94 -31.15 14.88
C TYR A 46 -1.28 -30.89 13.51
N ARG A 47 -1.48 -31.80 12.55
CA ARG A 47 -0.88 -31.68 11.22
C ARG A 47 -1.40 -30.44 10.49
N ARG A 48 -2.69 -30.15 10.57
CA ARG A 48 -3.30 -28.96 9.96
C ARG A 48 -2.67 -27.70 10.54
N SER A 49 -2.67 -27.56 11.87
CA SER A 49 -2.06 -26.42 12.55
C SER A 49 -0.58 -26.25 12.20
N TRP A 50 0.17 -27.35 12.13
CA TRP A 50 1.57 -27.34 11.72
C TRP A 50 1.77 -26.85 10.28
N ILE A 51 0.98 -27.38 9.33
CA ILE A 51 1.02 -26.96 7.92
C ILE A 51 0.71 -25.46 7.81
N THR A 52 -0.30 -24.97 8.53
CA THR A 52 -0.70 -23.56 8.48
C THR A 52 0.44 -22.62 8.86
N TYR A 53 1.07 -22.79 10.03
CA TYR A 53 2.16 -21.88 10.41
C TYR A 53 3.42 -22.11 9.55
N LYS A 54 3.65 -23.34 9.06
CA LYS A 54 4.76 -23.61 8.13
C LYS A 54 4.59 -22.93 6.79
N HIS A 55 3.36 -22.81 6.29
CA HIS A 55 3.06 -22.04 5.09
C HIS A 55 3.43 -20.57 5.28
N PHE A 56 3.03 -19.94 6.40
CA PHE A 56 3.48 -18.59 6.75
C PHE A 56 5.00 -18.49 6.82
N SER A 57 5.67 -19.47 7.43
CA SER A 57 7.14 -19.51 7.53
C SER A 57 7.82 -19.52 6.16
N GLN A 58 7.29 -20.27 5.20
CA GLN A 58 7.78 -20.25 3.81
C GLN A 58 7.58 -18.89 3.17
N LEU A 59 6.40 -18.27 3.32
CA LEU A 59 6.12 -16.94 2.77
C LEU A 59 6.99 -15.85 3.39
N VAL A 60 7.26 -15.92 4.71
CA VAL A 60 8.20 -15.03 5.40
C VAL A 60 9.60 -15.17 4.82
N ILE A 61 10.07 -16.39 4.54
CA ILE A 61 11.38 -16.59 3.91
C ILE A 61 11.40 -15.98 2.50
N LEU A 62 10.37 -16.24 1.69
CA LEU A 62 10.29 -15.76 0.30
C LEU A 62 10.24 -14.23 0.19
N LEU A 63 9.60 -13.54 1.15
CA LEU A 63 9.44 -12.08 1.13
C LEU A 63 10.44 -11.34 2.04
N ALA A 64 11.37 -12.04 2.67
CA ALA A 64 12.35 -11.41 3.57
C ALA A 64 13.22 -10.39 2.84
N ASP A 65 13.69 -10.74 1.64
CA ASP A 65 14.61 -9.88 0.88
C ASP A 65 13.88 -8.67 0.28
N SER A 66 12.66 -8.85 -0.23
CA SER A 66 11.87 -7.74 -0.76
C SER A 66 11.43 -6.77 0.33
N ALA A 67 11.10 -7.25 1.53
CA ALA A 67 10.68 -6.38 2.64
C ALA A 67 11.86 -5.74 3.40
N SER A 68 13.09 -6.24 3.21
CA SER A 68 14.28 -5.64 3.81
C SER A 68 14.69 -4.39 3.02
N ILE A 69 14.69 -3.24 3.70
CA ILE A 69 15.07 -1.97 3.09
C ILE A 69 16.22 -1.39 3.91
N PRO A 70 17.44 -1.34 3.36
CA PRO A 70 18.52 -0.57 3.97
C PRO A 70 18.09 0.88 4.09
N PHE A 71 18.42 1.54 5.21
CA PHE A 71 18.06 2.94 5.43
C PHE A 71 18.45 3.87 4.27
N ARG A 72 19.59 3.61 3.62
CA ARG A 72 20.07 4.35 2.45
C ARG A 72 19.09 4.26 1.26
N VAL A 73 18.46 3.10 1.05
CA VAL A 73 17.49 2.85 -0.04
C VAL A 73 16.15 3.54 0.24
N LEU A 74 15.76 3.69 1.50
CA LEU A 74 14.54 4.45 1.83
C LEU A 74 14.63 5.90 1.33
N ASN A 75 15.82 6.51 1.40
CA ASN A 75 16.05 7.87 0.91
C ASN A 75 16.12 7.97 -0.62
N THR A 76 16.34 6.87 -1.33
CA THR A 76 16.37 6.88 -2.80
C THR A 76 14.98 6.83 -3.43
N LEU A 77 13.94 6.46 -2.69
CA LEU A 77 12.55 6.53 -3.17
C LEU A 77 12.19 8.00 -3.43
N ARG A 78 11.92 8.35 -4.68
CA ARG A 78 11.70 9.73 -5.13
C ARG A 78 10.25 10.06 -5.30
N THR A 79 9.44 9.09 -5.72
CA THR A 79 8.01 9.31 -5.99
C THR A 79 7.15 8.77 -4.86
N LYS A 80 5.93 9.29 -4.78
CA LYS A 80 4.90 8.86 -3.85
C LYS A 80 4.53 7.40 -4.08
N GLU A 81 4.36 7.02 -5.35
CA GLU A 81 3.98 5.68 -5.79
C GLU A 81 5.04 4.65 -5.40
N GLU A 82 6.34 4.99 -5.51
CA GLU A 82 7.44 4.14 -5.05
C GLU A 82 7.35 3.87 -3.54
N VAL A 83 7.05 4.91 -2.74
CA VAL A 83 6.90 4.78 -1.28
C VAL A 83 5.67 3.95 -0.94
N GLU A 84 4.54 4.14 -1.62
CA GLU A 84 3.29 3.40 -1.39
C GLU A 84 3.41 1.92 -1.76
N MET A 85 3.98 1.60 -2.94
CA MET A 85 4.27 0.22 -3.31
C MET A 85 5.15 -0.44 -2.27
N LYS A 86 6.18 0.28 -1.81
CA LYS A 86 7.12 -0.29 -0.84
C LYS A 86 6.51 -0.46 0.54
N LEU A 87 5.66 0.46 0.97
CA LEU A 87 4.88 0.35 2.20
C LEU A 87 4.00 -0.90 2.16
N SER A 88 3.28 -1.12 1.05
CA SER A 88 2.43 -2.30 0.84
C SER A 88 3.22 -3.61 0.95
N ASP A 89 4.41 -3.70 0.36
CA ASP A 89 5.29 -4.88 0.49
C ASP A 89 5.69 -5.17 1.94
N VAL A 90 6.09 -4.12 2.67
CA VAL A 90 6.53 -4.25 4.07
C VAL A 90 5.37 -4.60 5.00
N GLU A 91 4.18 -4.03 4.78
CA GLU A 91 2.97 -4.37 5.53
C GLU A 91 2.50 -5.81 5.28
N ARG A 92 2.59 -6.29 4.02
CA ARG A 92 2.34 -7.68 3.68
C ARG A 92 3.30 -8.61 4.43
N TYR A 93 4.59 -8.28 4.44
CA TYR A 93 5.59 -9.06 5.18
C TYR A 93 5.34 -9.05 6.70
N LEU A 94 4.97 -7.90 7.27
CA LEU A 94 4.59 -7.78 8.68
C LEU A 94 3.41 -8.70 9.04
N THR A 95 2.39 -8.72 8.19
CA THR A 95 1.21 -9.59 8.34
C THR A 95 1.60 -11.06 8.36
N LEU A 96 2.54 -11.47 7.50
CA LEU A 96 3.03 -12.85 7.45
C LEU A 96 3.84 -13.23 8.70
N ILE A 97 4.68 -12.33 9.22
CA ILE A 97 5.40 -12.55 10.50
C ILE A 97 4.39 -12.77 11.63
N ARG A 98 3.37 -11.92 11.73
CA ARG A 98 2.31 -12.04 12.74
C ARG A 98 1.52 -13.33 12.59
N GLY A 99 1.21 -13.73 11.36
CA GLY A 99 0.56 -15.02 11.06
C GLY A 99 1.40 -16.23 11.48
N GLU A 100 2.71 -16.20 11.24
CA GLU A 100 3.62 -17.25 11.70
C GLU A 100 3.71 -17.31 13.23
N LEU A 101 3.88 -16.15 13.90
CA LEU A 101 3.92 -16.05 15.36
C LEU A 101 2.64 -16.61 16.00
N ALA A 102 1.48 -16.10 15.60
CA ALA A 102 0.19 -16.55 16.13
C ALA A 102 -0.04 -18.05 15.88
N GLY A 103 0.30 -18.53 14.68
CA GLY A 103 0.18 -19.94 14.34
C GLY A 103 1.07 -20.85 15.20
N ARG A 104 2.32 -20.44 15.45
CA ARG A 104 3.26 -21.19 16.30
C ARG A 104 2.86 -21.17 17.77
N GLU A 105 2.49 -20.02 18.30
CA GLU A 105 2.04 -19.87 19.68
C GLU A 105 0.78 -20.71 19.92
N SER A 106 -0.20 -20.65 19.01
CA SER A 106 -1.40 -21.48 19.06
C SER A 106 -1.10 -22.98 18.97
N HIS A 107 -0.21 -23.38 18.06
CA HIS A 107 0.23 -24.77 17.92
C HIS A 107 0.89 -25.29 19.21
N GLN A 108 1.83 -24.52 19.75
CA GLN A 108 2.54 -24.84 20.99
C GLN A 108 1.57 -24.92 22.16
N HIS A 109 0.71 -23.92 22.32
CA HIS A 109 -0.30 -23.83 23.37
C HIS A 109 -1.24 -25.04 23.36
N THR A 110 -1.70 -25.44 22.17
CA THR A 110 -2.72 -26.50 22.01
C THR A 110 -2.12 -27.90 22.09
N PHE A 111 -0.93 -28.13 21.52
CA PHE A 111 -0.44 -29.49 21.28
C PHE A 111 0.85 -29.88 21.99
N ILE A 112 1.64 -28.91 22.45
CA ILE A 112 2.97 -29.14 23.05
C ILE A 112 2.95 -28.85 24.55
N GLY A 113 2.23 -27.80 24.98
CA GLY A 113 2.25 -27.32 26.35
C GLY A 113 3.46 -26.41 26.59
N LYS A 114 4.47 -26.87 27.34
CA LYS A 114 5.70 -26.12 27.54
C LYS A 114 6.56 -26.24 26.29
N GLY A 115 6.79 -25.13 25.60
CA GLY A 115 7.60 -25.10 24.37
C GLY A 115 9.04 -25.54 24.61
N ASP A 116 9.64 -26.15 23.60
CA ASP A 116 11.08 -26.42 23.60
C ASP A 116 11.87 -25.11 23.42
N LYS A 117 13.17 -25.15 23.77
CA LYS A 117 14.07 -23.98 23.67
C LYS A 117 14.19 -23.48 22.22
N GLY A 118 14.06 -24.35 21.23
CA GLY A 118 14.15 -24.00 19.82
C GLY A 118 12.94 -23.18 19.35
N HIS A 119 11.73 -23.56 19.75
CA HIS A 119 10.51 -22.82 19.51
C HIS A 119 10.55 -21.43 20.14
N ALA A 120 10.98 -21.34 21.41
CA ALA A 120 11.14 -20.07 22.09
C ALA A 120 12.13 -19.15 21.35
N ALA A 121 13.33 -19.65 21.06
CA ALA A 121 14.35 -18.88 20.35
C ALA A 121 13.90 -18.44 18.93
N TRP A 122 13.11 -19.26 18.24
CA TRP A 122 12.55 -18.87 16.94
C TRP A 122 11.49 -17.78 17.07
N ASN A 123 10.58 -17.88 18.05
CA ASN A 123 9.58 -16.85 18.30
C ASN A 123 10.23 -15.52 18.70
N ASP A 124 11.30 -15.55 19.50
CA ASP A 124 12.05 -14.34 19.85
C ASP A 124 12.68 -13.70 18.60
N LYS A 125 13.26 -14.50 17.69
CA LYS A 125 13.76 -14.00 16.40
C LYS A 125 12.66 -13.36 15.57
N LEU A 126 11.48 -13.97 15.52
CA LEU A 126 10.32 -13.41 14.80
C LEU A 126 9.83 -12.11 15.43
N ARG A 127 9.79 -12.00 16.76
CA ARG A 127 9.41 -10.75 17.46
C ARG A 127 10.41 -9.62 17.21
N VAL A 128 11.71 -9.93 17.16
CA VAL A 128 12.73 -8.95 16.77
C VAL A 128 12.54 -8.50 15.32
N LYS A 129 12.23 -9.44 14.40
CA LYS A 129 11.88 -9.09 13.01
C LYS A 129 10.64 -8.22 12.95
N GLU A 130 9.56 -8.58 13.65
CA GLU A 130 8.32 -7.82 13.72
C GLU A 130 8.58 -6.37 14.16
N LYS A 131 9.32 -6.18 15.26
CA LYS A 131 9.66 -4.85 15.78
C LYS A 131 10.42 -4.02 14.74
N LYS A 132 11.39 -4.62 14.04
CA LYS A 132 12.13 -3.93 12.97
C LYS A 132 11.21 -3.56 11.80
N THR A 133 10.34 -4.47 11.38
CA THR A 133 9.40 -4.24 10.28
C THR A 133 8.39 -3.14 10.61
N VAL A 134 7.86 -3.11 11.84
CA VAL A 134 6.98 -2.02 12.32
C VAL A 134 7.67 -0.67 12.24
N GLU A 135 8.94 -0.59 12.65
CA GLU A 135 9.70 0.66 12.55
C GLU A 135 9.94 1.08 11.09
N THR A 136 10.15 0.13 10.17
CA THR A 136 10.23 0.42 8.73
C THR A 136 8.91 0.96 8.19
N VAL A 137 7.76 0.35 8.55
CA VAL A 137 6.42 0.83 8.19
C VAL A 137 6.24 2.28 8.63
N ARG A 138 6.54 2.58 9.91
CA ARG A 138 6.43 3.93 10.48
C ARG A 138 7.25 4.96 9.69
N ARG A 139 8.47 4.60 9.26
CA ARG A 139 9.34 5.50 8.48
C ARG A 139 8.82 5.75 7.07
N LEU A 140 8.29 4.72 6.40
CA LEU A 140 7.68 4.86 5.08
C LEU A 140 6.41 5.72 5.14
N GLN A 141 5.57 5.52 6.16
CA GLN A 141 4.39 6.35 6.41
C GLN A 141 4.79 7.81 6.64
N ALA A 142 5.74 8.09 7.52
CA ALA A 142 6.22 9.45 7.75
C ALA A 142 6.79 10.10 6.48
N LYS A 143 7.49 9.33 5.64
CA LYS A 143 7.97 9.82 4.34
C LYS A 143 6.83 10.14 3.37
N LEU A 144 5.83 9.28 3.32
CA LEU A 144 4.63 9.49 2.50
C LEU A 144 3.88 10.75 2.93
N ASP A 145 3.77 10.99 4.23
CA ASP A 145 3.10 12.18 4.77
C ASP A 145 3.87 13.46 4.41
N MET A 146 5.20 13.47 4.55
CA MET A 146 6.03 14.60 4.07
C MET A 146 5.87 14.86 2.56
N MET A 147 5.71 13.82 1.74
CA MET A 147 5.47 13.98 0.30
C MET A 147 4.11 14.62 0.02
N LYS A 148 3.06 14.21 0.74
CA LYS A 148 1.71 14.81 0.61
C LYS A 148 1.69 16.27 1.05
N GLU A 149 2.40 16.62 2.10
CA GLU A 149 2.54 18.01 2.57
C GLU A 149 3.22 18.90 1.52
N ASN A 150 4.20 18.38 0.77
CA ASN A 150 4.88 19.13 -0.30
C ASN A 150 4.03 19.30 -1.57
N GLU A 151 3.07 18.41 -1.84
CA GLU A 151 2.14 18.51 -2.98
C GLU A 151 1.10 19.65 -2.78
N SER A 152 0.74 19.96 -1.53
CA SER A 152 -0.34 20.91 -1.22
C SER A 152 -0.06 22.37 -1.61
N PRO A 153 1.12 22.96 -1.34
CA PRO A 153 1.40 24.36 -1.65
C PRO A 153 1.51 24.63 -3.15
N GLN A 154 2.05 23.68 -3.92
CA GLN A 154 2.20 23.85 -5.37
C GLN A 154 0.85 23.79 -6.09
N ALA A 155 -0.03 22.85 -5.68
CA ALA A 155 -1.37 22.75 -6.25
C ALA A 155 -2.24 23.96 -5.91
N LEU A 156 -2.17 24.46 -4.66
CA LEU A 156 -2.88 25.66 -4.23
C LEU A 156 -2.36 26.91 -4.95
N GLY A 157 -1.04 27.08 -5.06
CA GLY A 157 -0.44 28.21 -5.78
C GLY A 157 -0.85 28.25 -7.25
N VAL A 158 -0.92 27.11 -7.94
CA VAL A 158 -1.35 27.03 -9.34
C VAL A 158 -2.85 27.33 -9.47
N LEU A 159 -3.69 26.79 -8.60
CA LEU A 159 -5.13 27.06 -8.61
C LEU A 159 -5.45 28.52 -8.27
N GLU A 160 -4.72 29.13 -7.34
CA GLU A 160 -4.89 30.53 -6.96
C GLU A 160 -4.38 31.47 -8.07
N ALA A 161 -3.26 31.13 -8.71
CA ALA A 161 -2.79 31.84 -9.91
C ALA A 161 -3.80 31.72 -11.07
N LEU A 162 -4.39 30.55 -11.30
CA LEU A 162 -5.47 30.36 -12.28
C LEU A 162 -6.71 31.15 -11.90
N ARG A 163 -7.14 31.12 -10.63
CA ARG A 163 -8.30 31.87 -10.13
C ARG A 163 -8.18 33.38 -10.35
N LEU A 164 -6.99 33.94 -10.11
CA LEU A 164 -6.71 35.36 -10.39
C LEU A 164 -6.65 35.68 -11.89
N SER A 165 -6.34 34.69 -12.73
CA SER A 165 -6.25 34.86 -14.18
C SER A 165 -7.60 34.75 -14.90
N ILE A 166 -8.54 33.94 -14.39
CA ILE A 166 -9.87 33.73 -14.98
C ILE A 166 -10.67 35.03 -15.22
N PRO A 167 -10.77 36.01 -14.30
CA PRO A 167 -11.53 37.23 -14.56
C PRO A 167 -10.86 38.11 -15.63
N VAL A 168 -9.53 38.06 -15.77
CA VAL A 168 -8.80 38.80 -16.81
C VAL A 168 -9.08 38.21 -18.19
N PHE A 169 -9.06 36.87 -18.31
CA PHE A 169 -9.42 36.20 -19.56
C PHE A 169 -10.90 36.36 -19.89
N GLY A 170 -11.79 36.26 -18.90
CA GLY A 170 -13.22 36.50 -19.08
C GLY A 170 -13.54 37.93 -19.51
N ALA A 171 -12.87 38.93 -18.93
CA ALA A 171 -13.03 40.33 -19.34
C ALA A 171 -12.47 40.58 -20.75
N LEU A 172 -11.33 39.98 -21.09
CA LEU A 172 -10.73 40.08 -22.43
C LEU A 172 -11.60 39.43 -23.51
N THR A 173 -12.15 38.24 -23.26
CA THR A 173 -13.05 37.59 -24.22
C THR A 173 -14.33 38.40 -24.40
N LEU A 174 -14.93 38.90 -23.32
CA LEU A 174 -16.11 39.77 -23.40
C LEU A 174 -15.81 41.05 -24.19
N TRP A 175 -14.64 41.66 -23.99
CA TRP A 175 -14.20 42.84 -24.74
C TRP A 175 -14.01 42.55 -26.24
N VAL A 176 -13.42 41.40 -26.59
CA VAL A 176 -13.28 40.99 -27.99
C VAL A 176 -14.65 40.78 -28.64
N PHE A 177 -15.62 40.18 -27.95
CA PHE A 177 -16.99 40.04 -28.46
C PHE A 177 -17.71 41.38 -28.63
N VAL A 178 -17.53 42.31 -27.69
CA VAL A 178 -18.10 43.67 -27.79
C VAL A 178 -17.48 44.42 -28.98
N LEU A 179 -16.15 44.39 -29.13
CA LEU A 179 -15.49 45.02 -30.28
C LEU A 179 -15.92 44.39 -31.60
N TYR A 180 -16.00 43.06 -31.67
CA TYR A 180 -16.45 42.35 -32.87
C TYR A 180 -17.90 42.68 -33.22
N GLY A 181 -18.78 42.75 -32.22
CA GLY A 181 -20.19 43.15 -32.40
C GLY A 181 -20.33 44.59 -32.87
N VAL A 182 -19.54 45.53 -32.33
CA VAL A 182 -19.52 46.94 -32.76
C VAL A 182 -19.04 47.08 -34.21
N VAL A 183 -18.01 46.33 -34.61
CA VAL A 183 -17.52 46.33 -36.00
C VAL A 183 -18.60 45.80 -36.95
N GLN A 184 -19.26 44.68 -36.62
CA GLN A 184 -20.35 44.12 -37.43
C GLN A 184 -21.54 45.08 -37.56
N TYR A 185 -21.96 45.73 -36.46
CA TYR A 185 -23.06 46.69 -36.48
C TYR A 185 -22.73 47.98 -37.25
N GLY A 186 -21.47 48.42 -37.23
CA GLY A 186 -21.00 49.60 -37.98
C GLY A 186 -20.87 49.37 -39.49
N THR A 187 -20.70 48.13 -39.93
CA THR A 187 -20.51 47.80 -41.37
C THR A 187 -21.79 47.80 -42.19
N TRP A 188 -22.98 47.93 -41.59
CA TRP A 188 -24.25 47.81 -42.30
C TRP A 188 -24.72 49.06 -43.07
N LYS A 189 -23.86 50.08 -43.26
CA LYS A 189 -24.26 51.34 -43.92
C LYS A 189 -23.25 52.04 -44.86
N TYR A 190 -22.18 51.39 -45.29
CA TYR A 190 -21.27 51.99 -46.28
C TYR A 190 -21.19 51.12 -47.53
N GLU A 191 -22.01 51.47 -48.53
CA GLU A 191 -22.08 50.77 -49.82
C GLU A 191 -20.87 51.03 -50.73
N ASP A 192 -20.05 52.06 -50.52
CA ASP A 192 -18.90 52.32 -51.40
C ASP A 192 -17.69 52.83 -50.63
N GLY A 193 -16.69 51.96 -50.38
CA GLY A 193 -15.41 52.39 -49.79
C GLY A 193 -14.62 51.29 -49.07
N GLY A 194 -14.19 50.25 -49.80
CA GLY A 194 -13.28 49.25 -49.27
C GLY A 194 -11.85 49.78 -49.10
N SER A 195 -11.32 49.76 -47.87
CA SER A 195 -9.86 49.68 -47.59
C SER A 195 -9.56 49.73 -46.09
N VAL A 196 -10.20 50.63 -45.33
CA VAL A 196 -9.71 51.00 -44.00
C VAL A 196 -9.98 49.92 -42.92
N TYR A 197 -11.11 49.22 -42.99
CA TYR A 197 -11.50 48.22 -41.97
C TYR A 197 -10.68 46.91 -42.00
N PHE A 198 -10.14 46.55 -43.17
CA PHE A 198 -9.26 45.38 -43.31
C PHE A 198 -7.95 45.60 -42.52
N TRP A 199 -7.38 46.80 -42.62
CA TRP A 199 -6.14 47.15 -41.91
C TRP A 199 -6.34 47.22 -40.40
N ILE A 200 -7.45 47.78 -39.92
CA ILE A 200 -7.76 47.83 -38.48
C ILE A 200 -7.89 46.40 -37.91
N SER A 201 -8.60 45.52 -38.62
CA SER A 201 -8.78 44.13 -38.19
C SER A 201 -7.46 43.34 -38.19
N ALA A 202 -6.62 43.53 -39.22
CA ALA A 202 -5.31 42.89 -39.29
C ALA A 202 -4.36 43.38 -38.18
N VAL A 203 -4.34 44.69 -37.89
CA VAL A 203 -3.51 45.27 -36.84
C VAL A 203 -3.95 44.77 -35.46
N LEU A 204 -5.26 44.76 -35.17
CA LEU A 204 -5.79 44.23 -33.91
C LEU A 204 -5.47 42.73 -33.74
N GLY A 205 -5.52 41.94 -34.82
CA GLY A 205 -5.11 40.53 -34.81
C GLY A 205 -3.64 40.35 -34.42
N ILE A 206 -2.73 41.17 -34.95
CA ILE A 206 -1.29 41.10 -34.62
C ILE A 206 -1.04 41.44 -33.15
N PHE A 207 -1.70 42.47 -32.62
CA PHE A 207 -1.55 42.83 -31.20
C PHE A 207 -2.09 41.74 -30.26
N ALA A 208 -3.20 41.09 -30.61
CA ALA A 208 -3.75 39.98 -29.83
C ALA A 208 -2.79 38.79 -29.78
N VAL A 209 -2.21 38.39 -30.92
CA VAL A 209 -1.21 37.31 -30.98
C VAL A 209 0.04 37.67 -30.17
N GLY A 210 0.52 38.91 -30.26
CA GLY A 210 1.67 39.40 -29.48
C GLY A 210 1.45 39.32 -27.97
N ALA A 211 0.26 39.72 -27.49
CA ALA A 211 -0.10 39.65 -26.08
C ALA A 211 -0.14 38.20 -25.57
N ILE A 212 -0.70 37.28 -26.36
CA ILE A 212 -0.74 35.84 -26.02
C ILE A 212 0.67 35.28 -25.91
N VAL A 213 1.56 35.58 -26.86
CA VAL A 213 2.96 35.10 -26.85
C VAL A 213 3.73 35.67 -25.66
N MET A 214 3.52 36.94 -25.29
CA MET A 214 4.16 37.53 -24.10
C MET A 214 3.67 36.89 -22.80
N CYS A 215 2.36 36.65 -22.66
CA CYS A 215 1.81 35.93 -21.51
C CYS A 215 2.36 34.50 -21.42
N ALA A 216 2.43 33.78 -22.53
CA ALA A 216 2.99 32.42 -22.57
C ALA A 216 4.48 32.37 -22.18
N LYS A 217 5.28 33.34 -22.64
CA LYS A 217 6.70 33.48 -22.24
C LYS A 217 6.87 33.81 -20.75
N LYS A 218 5.97 34.60 -20.17
CA LYS A 218 6.03 34.96 -18.74
C LYS A 218 5.66 33.76 -17.86
N LEU A 219 4.62 33.01 -18.25
CA LEU A 219 4.23 31.75 -17.60
C LEU A 219 5.35 30.70 -17.63
N THR A 220 6.01 30.51 -18.77
CA THR A 220 7.13 29.55 -18.87
C THR A 220 8.34 29.93 -18.02
N ARG A 221 8.60 31.22 -17.80
CA ARG A 221 9.67 31.66 -16.88
C ARG A 221 9.33 31.39 -15.42
N VAL A 222 8.07 31.61 -15.03
CA VAL A 222 7.61 31.31 -13.65
C VAL A 222 7.69 29.81 -13.40
N VAL A 223 7.24 28.98 -14.34
CA VAL A 223 7.33 27.51 -14.24
C VAL A 223 8.79 27.02 -14.18
N LYS A 224 9.74 27.68 -14.85
CA LYS A 224 11.18 27.31 -14.77
C LYS A 224 11.87 27.76 -13.48
N ALA A 225 11.29 28.71 -12.74
CA ALA A 225 11.87 29.25 -11.53
C ALA A 225 11.35 28.58 -10.25
N MET A 226 10.27 27.80 -10.37
CA MET A 226 9.70 26.94 -9.32
C MET A 226 10.25 25.52 -9.45
#